data_AF-A0AAW6GYV5-F1
#
_entry.id   AF-A0AAW6GYV5-F1
#
_cell.length_a   1.000
_cell.length_b   1.000
_cell.length_c   1.000
_cell.angle_alpha   90.00
_cell.angle_beta   90.00
_cell.angle_gamma   90.00
#
_symmetry.space_group_name_H-M   'P 1'
#
loop_
_entity.id
_entity.type
_entity.pdbx_description
1 polymer ?
#
loop_
_entity_poly.entity_id
_entity_poly.type
_entity_poly.pdbx_seq_one_letter_code
_entity_poly.pdbx_strand_id
1 'polypeptide(L)'
;ERMDSFLRGNPGDDDMGKILDDMHGKAGRILKTDFDVRGHRTLERLLNDCSVPFLIGDHEADDTLRRALLEGKWIYFPGLSAKMPGLRYIHADKTCDRVMAYKNPPGLKPVYQVKDGKIVPYEAKAVKTDKSRAKRNRKRNNLKL
;
A
#
# COMPACT_ATOMS: atom_id res chain seq x y z
N GLU A 1 -34.57 -65.63 -4.08
CA GLU A 1 -33.34 -64.91 -4.47
C GLU A 1 -33.31 -63.53 -3.83
N ARG A 2 -32.11 -63.04 -3.53
CA ARG A 2 -31.79 -61.76 -2.89
C ARG A 2 -32.08 -60.56 -3.80
N MET A 3 -32.52 -59.46 -3.21
CA MET A 3 -32.31 -58.10 -3.73
C MET A 3 -31.66 -57.16 -2.68
N ASP A 4 -30.99 -57.70 -1.66
CA ASP A 4 -30.28 -56.91 -0.62
C ASP A 4 -28.87 -56.44 -1.03
N SER A 5 -28.63 -56.10 -2.30
CA SER A 5 -27.26 -55.80 -2.76
C SER A 5 -27.05 -54.45 -3.45
N PHE A 6 -28.07 -53.60 -3.57
CA PHE A 6 -27.90 -52.26 -4.14
C PHE A 6 -27.38 -51.21 -3.14
N LEU A 7 -27.21 -51.56 -1.86
CA LEU A 7 -26.68 -50.68 -0.82
C LEU A 7 -25.34 -51.18 -0.26
N ARG A 8 -24.48 -51.76 -1.11
CA ARG A 8 -23.15 -52.19 -0.66
C ARG A 8 -22.15 -51.05 -0.84
N GLY A 9 -22.02 -50.27 0.23
CA GLY A 9 -20.98 -49.28 0.43
C GLY A 9 -21.36 -48.40 1.61
N ASN A 10 -21.21 -48.89 2.83
CA ASN A 10 -21.12 -47.99 3.98
C ASN A 10 -19.71 -47.40 3.96
N PRO A 11 -19.51 -46.12 3.57
CA PRO A 11 -18.28 -45.45 3.95
C PRO A 11 -18.29 -45.41 5.48
N GLY A 12 -17.25 -45.97 6.10
CA GLY A 12 -17.15 -45.96 7.56
C GLY A 12 -17.31 -44.54 8.09
N ASP A 13 -17.98 -44.41 9.23
CA ASP A 13 -18.29 -43.12 9.88
C ASP A 13 -17.03 -42.23 10.07
N ASP A 14 -15.84 -42.86 10.05
CA ASP A 14 -14.52 -42.25 10.17
C ASP A 14 -14.00 -41.53 8.90
N ASP A 15 -14.53 -41.87 7.72
CA ASP A 15 -14.05 -41.34 6.42
C ASP A 15 -14.81 -40.07 6.03
N MET A 16 -16.13 -40.06 6.25
CA MET A 16 -16.96 -38.87 6.02
C MET A 16 -16.58 -37.72 6.95
N GLY A 17 -16.24 -38.01 8.22
CA GLY A 17 -15.73 -37.00 9.15
C GLY A 17 -14.45 -36.33 8.64
N LYS A 18 -13.48 -37.13 8.17
CA LYS A 18 -12.21 -36.62 7.63
C LYS A 18 -12.38 -35.85 6.31
N ILE A 19 -13.29 -36.32 5.45
CA ILE A 19 -13.63 -35.64 4.21
C ILE A 19 -14.26 -34.28 4.51
N LEU A 20 -15.17 -34.20 5.47
CA LEU A 20 -15.79 -32.95 5.90
C LEU A 20 -14.78 -32.01 6.56
N ASP A 21 -13.88 -32.52 7.40
CA ASP A 21 -12.81 -31.73 8.02
C ASP A 21 -11.81 -31.18 6.99
N ASP A 22 -11.43 -31.99 5.99
CA ASP A 22 -10.57 -31.58 4.90
C ASP A 22 -11.25 -30.55 3.98
N MET A 23 -12.54 -30.76 3.66
CA MET A 23 -13.35 -29.79 2.93
C MET A 23 -13.49 -28.47 3.70
N HIS A 24 -13.69 -28.53 5.02
CA HIS A 24 -13.79 -27.35 5.87
C HIS A 24 -12.46 -26.60 5.97
N GLY A 25 -11.33 -27.31 6.06
CA GLY A 25 -9.98 -26.72 6.02
C GLY A 25 -9.64 -26.09 4.65
N LYS A 26 -10.00 -26.75 3.55
CA LYS A 26 -9.81 -26.26 2.18
C LYS A 26 -10.68 -25.05 1.90
N ALA A 27 -11.97 -25.09 2.25
CA ALA A 27 -12.87 -23.94 2.13
C ALA A 27 -12.42 -22.77 3.00
N GLY A 28 -11.96 -23.02 4.23
CA GLY A 28 -11.42 -22.00 5.13
C GLY A 28 -10.16 -21.29 4.61
N ARG A 29 -9.30 -21.99 3.85
CA ARG A 29 -8.18 -21.38 3.11
C ARG A 29 -8.68 -20.57 1.92
N ILE A 30 -9.52 -21.16 1.08
CA ILE A 30 -10.10 -20.52 -0.12
C ILE A 30 -10.86 -19.22 0.23
N LEU A 31 -11.57 -19.14 1.36
CA LEU A 31 -12.23 -17.89 1.77
C LEU A 31 -11.28 -16.82 2.32
N LYS A 32 -10.14 -17.20 2.88
CA LYS A 32 -9.13 -16.28 3.44
C LYS A 32 -8.12 -15.81 2.39
N THR A 33 -7.93 -16.58 1.32
CA THR A 33 -6.95 -16.29 0.26
C THR A 33 -7.59 -16.00 -1.09
N ASP A 34 -8.78 -16.53 -1.40
CA ASP A 34 -9.35 -16.59 -2.77
C ASP A 34 -10.67 -15.81 -2.94
N PHE A 35 -11.66 -15.92 -2.02
CA PHE A 35 -12.82 -14.99 -1.86
C PHE A 35 -12.47 -13.75 -1.04
N ASP A 36 -11.23 -13.35 -1.23
CA ASP A 36 -10.67 -12.19 -0.64
C ASP A 36 -11.15 -10.98 -1.43
N VAL A 37 -12.05 -10.20 -0.84
CA VAL A 37 -12.79 -9.09 -1.45
C VAL A 37 -11.91 -7.96 -2.04
N ARG A 38 -10.56 -8.08 -2.00
CA ARG A 38 -9.43 -7.47 -2.74
C ARG A 38 -9.48 -6.06 -3.36
N GLY A 39 -10.64 -5.54 -3.71
CA GLY A 39 -10.94 -4.10 -3.63
C GLY A 39 -11.39 -3.64 -2.22
N HIS A 40 -11.74 -4.58 -1.33
CA HIS A 40 -12.10 -4.37 0.08
C HIS A 40 -11.09 -5.01 1.06
N ARG A 41 -9.93 -5.48 0.58
CA ARG A 41 -8.84 -5.81 1.51
C ARG A 41 -8.44 -4.53 2.23
N THR A 42 -8.21 -4.65 3.54
CA THR A 42 -7.59 -3.55 4.25
C THR A 42 -6.19 -3.30 3.71
N LEU A 43 -5.73 -2.05 3.77
CA LEU A 43 -4.37 -1.71 3.35
C LEU A 43 -3.33 -2.54 4.09
N GLU A 44 -3.57 -2.80 5.38
CA GLU A 44 -2.71 -3.65 6.20
C GLU A 44 -2.56 -5.07 5.64
N ARG A 45 -3.65 -5.69 5.18
CA ARG A 45 -3.59 -7.02 4.55
C ARG A 45 -2.88 -6.98 3.20
N LEU A 46 -3.10 -5.92 2.41
CA LEU A 46 -2.42 -5.75 1.12
C LEU A 46 -0.92 -5.60 1.30
N LEU A 47 -0.48 -4.80 2.28
CA LEU A 47 0.94 -4.58 2.54
C LEU A 47 1.63 -5.82 3.10
N ASN A 48 0.94 -6.63 3.92
CA ASN A 48 1.47 -7.89 4.47
C ASN A 48 1.43 -9.07 3.49
N ASP A 49 0.65 -9.00 2.41
CA ASP A 49 0.58 -10.07 1.41
C ASP A 49 1.73 -9.94 0.41
N CYS A 50 2.84 -10.60 0.71
CA CYS A 50 4.02 -10.67 -0.17
C CYS A 50 3.79 -11.52 -1.43
N SER A 51 2.70 -12.30 -1.51
CA SER A 51 2.40 -13.10 -2.70
C SER A 51 1.82 -12.26 -3.86
N VAL A 52 1.38 -11.04 -3.56
CA VAL A 52 0.76 -10.14 -4.52
C VAL A 52 1.59 -8.86 -4.65
N PRO A 53 2.01 -8.47 -5.87
CA PRO A 53 2.66 -7.18 -6.11
C PRO A 53 1.83 -6.00 -5.61
N PHE A 54 2.48 -5.03 -4.97
CA PHE A 54 1.83 -3.82 -4.45
C PHE A 54 2.41 -2.62 -5.17
N LEU A 55 1.63 -2.01 -6.06
CA LEU A 55 2.09 -0.94 -6.93
C LEU A 55 1.80 0.44 -6.34
N ILE A 56 2.79 1.32 -6.38
CA ILE A 56 2.70 2.73 -6.03
C ILE A 56 3.08 3.53 -7.28
N GLY A 57 2.05 3.97 -8.03
CA GLY A 57 2.26 4.44 -9.40
C GLY A 57 2.74 3.29 -10.29
N ASP A 58 3.91 3.46 -10.91
CA ASP A 58 4.54 2.42 -11.75
C ASP A 58 5.63 1.63 -11.03
N HIS A 59 5.76 1.81 -9.72
CA HIS A 59 6.79 1.16 -8.93
C HIS A 59 6.20 0.10 -8.02
N GLU A 60 6.74 -1.11 -8.09
CA GLU A 60 6.41 -2.16 -7.14
C GLU A 60 7.11 -1.89 -5.79
N ALA A 61 6.33 -1.89 -4.72
CA ALA A 61 6.84 -1.71 -3.36
C ALA A 61 7.46 -3.01 -2.85
N ASP A 62 8.76 -2.93 -2.53
CA ASP A 62 9.49 -3.99 -1.85
C ASP A 62 9.01 -4.18 -0.39
N ASP A 63 9.45 -5.27 0.23
CA ASP A 63 9.09 -5.60 1.62
C ASP A 63 9.49 -4.50 2.61
N THR A 64 10.61 -3.82 2.34
CA THR A 64 11.10 -2.71 3.16
C THR A 64 10.13 -1.54 3.13
N LEU A 65 9.67 -1.13 1.94
CA LEU A 65 8.72 -0.05 1.75
C LEU A 65 7.35 -0.42 2.33
N ARG A 66 6.90 -1.65 2.11
CA ARG A 66 5.63 -2.17 2.67
C ARG A 66 5.61 -2.09 4.19
N ARG A 67 6.68 -2.56 4.85
CA ARG A 67 6.83 -2.46 6.31
C ARG A 67 6.82 -1.01 6.80
N ALA A 68 7.51 -0.12 6.10
CA ALA A 68 7.52 1.29 6.47
C ALA A 68 6.13 1.93 6.38
N LEU A 69 5.33 1.55 5.38
CA LEU A 69 3.94 1.98 5.23
C LEU A 69 3.04 1.40 6.33
N LEU A 70 3.21 0.12 6.70
CA LEU A 70 2.52 -0.51 7.83
C LEU A 70 2.81 0.21 9.16
N GLU A 71 4.05 0.63 9.37
CA GLU A 71 4.47 1.42 10.53
C GLU A 71 3.94 2.87 10.51
N GLY A 72 3.27 3.28 9.43
CA GLY A 72 2.75 4.64 9.27
C GLY A 72 3.83 5.69 9.05
N LYS A 73 5.01 5.29 8.56
CA LYS A 73 6.06 6.24 8.21
C LYS A 73 5.66 7.09 7.00
N TRP A 74 6.18 8.31 6.96
CA TRP A 74 6.09 9.19 5.80
C TRP A 74 7.29 8.93 4.91
N ILE A 75 7.06 8.56 3.66
CA ILE A 75 8.14 8.16 2.75
C ILE A 75 8.29 9.21 1.65
N TYR A 76 9.49 9.75 1.48
CA TYR A 76 9.86 10.50 0.30
C TYR A 76 10.02 9.53 -0.88
N PHE A 77 9.24 9.76 -1.93
CA PHE A 77 9.12 8.86 -3.06
C PHE A 77 9.12 9.67 -4.38
N PRO A 78 10.30 9.93 -4.96
CA PRO A 78 10.43 10.78 -6.15
C PRO A 78 9.89 10.11 -7.43
N GLY A 79 9.71 8.78 -7.42
CA GLY A 79 9.25 7.99 -8.57
C GLY A 79 7.87 8.38 -9.09
N LEU A 80 7.05 9.07 -8.30
CA LEU A 80 5.72 9.56 -8.73
C LEU A 80 5.80 10.82 -9.62
N SER A 81 6.93 11.53 -9.62
CA SER A 81 7.01 12.88 -10.18
C SER A 81 6.85 12.94 -11.71
N ALA A 82 7.03 11.82 -12.43
CA ALA A 82 6.90 11.78 -13.89
C ALA A 82 5.44 11.88 -14.34
N LYS A 83 4.52 11.16 -13.66
CA LYS A 83 3.08 11.16 -13.96
C LYS A 83 2.30 12.18 -13.13
N MET A 84 2.74 12.43 -11.89
CA MET A 84 2.09 13.33 -10.95
C MET A 84 3.08 14.39 -10.47
N PRO A 85 3.33 15.43 -11.28
CA PRO A 85 4.31 16.45 -10.96
C PRO A 85 3.95 17.16 -9.65
N GLY A 86 4.90 17.19 -8.73
CA GLY A 86 4.75 17.85 -7.44
C GLY A 86 4.31 16.94 -6.29
N LEU A 87 3.86 15.71 -6.55
CA LEU A 87 3.66 14.71 -5.48
C LEU A 87 4.98 13.95 -5.25
N ARG A 88 5.47 14.01 -4.02
CA ARG A 88 6.81 13.50 -3.66
C ARG A 88 6.83 12.70 -2.37
N TYR A 89 5.72 12.63 -1.66
CA TYR A 89 5.62 11.94 -0.38
C TYR A 89 4.46 10.97 -0.45
N ILE A 90 4.61 9.81 0.18
CA ILE A 90 3.56 8.81 0.33
C ILE A 90 3.38 8.44 1.79
N HIS A 91 2.15 8.08 2.15
CA HIS A 91 1.80 7.63 3.49
C HIS A 91 0.60 6.69 3.44
N ALA A 92 0.58 5.69 4.32
CA ALA A 92 -0.57 4.84 4.56
C ALA A 92 -1.63 5.63 5.37
N ASP A 93 -2.62 6.18 4.68
CA ASP A 93 -3.71 6.92 5.30
C ASP A 93 -4.75 5.94 5.85
N LYS A 94 -4.86 5.87 7.16
CA LYS A 94 -5.80 4.97 7.86
C LYS A 94 -7.26 5.38 7.66
N THR A 95 -7.55 6.64 7.35
CA THR A 95 -8.93 7.12 7.17
C THR A 95 -9.52 6.67 5.84
N CYS A 96 -8.68 6.59 4.80
CA CYS A 96 -9.06 6.12 3.48
C CYS A 96 -8.66 4.67 3.23
N ASP A 97 -7.96 4.04 4.18
CA ASP A 97 -7.41 2.69 4.10
C ASP A 97 -6.60 2.46 2.81
N ARG A 98 -5.77 3.46 2.46
CA ARG A 98 -5.03 3.53 1.19
C ARG A 98 -3.70 4.24 1.34
N VAL A 99 -2.76 3.93 0.45
CA VAL A 99 -1.55 4.75 0.29
C VAL A 99 -1.90 6.00 -0.50
N MET A 100 -1.67 7.15 0.11
CA MET A 100 -1.97 8.46 -0.46
C MET A 100 -0.66 9.17 -0.80
N ALA A 101 -0.69 9.96 -1.88
CA ALA A 101 0.44 10.75 -2.33
C ALA A 101 0.22 12.24 -2.03
N TYR A 102 1.25 12.91 -1.55
CA TYR A 102 1.20 14.28 -1.06
C TYR A 102 2.32 15.13 -1.65
N LYS A 103 2.04 16.43 -1.78
CA LYS A 103 3.02 17.44 -2.20
C LYS A 103 4.02 17.79 -1.10
N ASN A 104 3.53 17.85 0.14
CA ASN A 104 4.31 18.14 1.34
C ASN A 104 3.94 17.11 2.41
N PRO A 105 4.88 16.71 3.29
CA PRO A 105 4.54 15.91 4.47
C PRO A 105 3.77 16.77 5.50
N PRO A 106 3.04 16.15 6.45
CA PRO A 106 2.30 16.86 7.48
C PRO A 106 3.27 17.38 8.54
N GLY A 107 3.50 18.69 8.52
CA GLY A 107 4.19 19.42 9.59
C GLY A 107 5.58 18.85 9.96
N LEU A 108 5.83 18.73 11.28
CA LEU A 108 7.11 18.33 11.89
C LEU A 108 7.34 16.80 11.92
N LYS A 109 6.52 15.98 11.23
CA LYS A 109 6.73 14.52 11.26
C LYS A 109 8.01 14.14 10.52
N PRO A 110 8.80 13.19 11.06
CA PRO A 110 9.98 12.71 10.36
C PRO A 110 9.57 12.03 9.05
N VAL A 111 10.29 12.36 7.99
CA VAL A 111 10.17 11.71 6.69
C VAL A 111 11.34 10.74 6.54
N TYR A 112 11.11 9.64 5.84
CA TYR A 112 12.09 8.60 5.56
C TYR A 112 12.21 8.39 4.06
N GLN A 113 13.25 7.69 3.64
CA GLN A 113 13.42 7.23 2.26
C GLN A 113 13.95 5.80 2.27
N VAL A 114 13.62 5.06 1.21
CA VAL A 114 14.27 3.76 0.94
C VAL A 114 15.59 4.06 0.25
N LYS A 115 16.70 3.59 0.83
CA LYS A 115 18.03 3.68 0.23
C LYS A 115 18.72 2.34 0.43
N ASP A 116 19.19 1.73 -0.65
CA ASP A 116 19.87 0.43 -0.65
C ASP A 116 19.08 -0.65 0.11
N GLY A 117 17.76 -0.69 -0.11
CA GLY A 117 16.84 -1.64 0.54
C GLY A 117 16.57 -1.38 2.03
N LYS A 118 16.98 -0.23 2.58
CA LYS A 118 16.79 0.15 3.99
C LYS A 118 16.01 1.44 4.15
N ILE A 119 15.23 1.53 5.23
CA ILE A 119 14.56 2.77 5.65
C ILE A 119 15.52 3.65 6.43
N VAL A 120 15.82 4.84 5.90
CA VAL A 120 16.66 5.85 6.55
C VAL A 120 15.93 7.19 6.63
N PRO A 121 16.23 8.05 7.63
CA PRO A 121 15.69 9.41 7.67
C PRO A 121 15.96 10.17 6.37
N TYR A 122 14.95 10.86 5.87
CA TYR A 122 15.06 11.74 4.72
C TYR A 122 15.42 13.15 5.20
N GLU A 123 16.65 13.55 4.92
CA GLU A 123 17.05 14.93 5.05
C GLU A 123 16.71 15.66 3.74
N ALA A 124 15.71 16.54 3.81
CA ALA A 124 15.42 17.42 2.70
C ALA A 124 16.66 18.28 2.46
N LYS A 125 17.41 17.95 1.39
CA LYS A 125 18.43 18.87 0.88
C LYS A 125 17.69 20.17 0.65
N ALA A 126 18.09 21.23 1.36
CA ALA A 126 17.56 22.55 1.16
C ALA A 126 17.67 22.84 -0.33
N VAL A 127 16.55 22.73 -1.04
CA VAL A 127 16.47 23.16 -2.42
C VAL A 127 16.74 24.64 -2.28
N LYS A 128 17.94 25.08 -2.69
CA LYS A 128 18.19 26.49 -2.98
C LYS A 128 17.10 26.85 -3.96
N THR A 129 16.03 27.45 -3.46
CA THR A 129 15.14 28.21 -4.30
C THR A 129 16.03 29.32 -4.77
N ASP A 130 16.48 29.21 -6.02
CA ASP A 130 17.06 30.33 -6.73
C ASP A 130 15.96 31.40 -6.81
N LYS A 131 15.81 32.18 -5.73
CA LYS A 131 15.10 33.46 -5.72
C LYS A 131 16.03 34.48 -6.39
N SER A 132 16.36 34.22 -7.64
CA SER A 132 17.19 35.07 -8.47
C SER A 132 16.40 35.50 -9.70
N ARG A 133 15.26 36.17 -9.49
CA ARG A 133 14.80 37.32 -10.31
C ARG A 133 13.45 37.88 -9.84
N ALA A 134 13.52 38.89 -8.98
CA ALA A 134 12.53 39.97 -8.97
C ALA A 134 13.19 41.26 -8.47
N LYS A 135 14.21 41.74 -9.20
CA LYS A 135 14.65 43.13 -9.12
C LYS A 135 14.59 43.71 -10.53
N ARG A 136 13.53 44.50 -10.78
CA ARG A 136 13.60 45.73 -11.58
C ARG A 136 12.26 46.47 -11.58
N ASN A 137 12.33 47.67 -11.01
CA ASN A 137 11.60 48.91 -11.31
C ASN A 137 10.06 48.95 -11.30
N ARG A 138 9.51 49.64 -10.29
CA ARG A 138 8.51 50.69 -10.56
C ARG A 138 8.86 51.95 -9.78
N LYS A 139 9.34 52.93 -10.55
CA LYS A 139 9.70 54.29 -10.15
C LYS A 139 8.45 55.00 -9.66
N ARG A 140 8.58 55.71 -8.53
CA ARG A 140 7.59 56.63 -7.95
C ARG A 140 7.18 57.67 -9.00
N ASN A 141 5.90 57.84 -9.27
CA ASN A 141 5.34 59.08 -9.81
C ASN A 141 4.11 59.45 -8.98
N ASN A 142 4.27 60.43 -8.08
CA ASN A 142 3.17 61.19 -7.50
C ASN A 142 2.76 62.23 -8.54
N LEU A 143 1.49 62.23 -8.96
CA LEU A 143 0.91 63.35 -9.72
C LEU A 143 -0.22 63.94 -8.89
N LYS A 144 -0.04 65.22 -8.53
CA LYS A 144 -1.07 66.09 -7.94
C LYS A 144 -2.23 66.23 -8.92
N LEU A 145 -3.46 66.21 -8.39
CA LEU A 145 -4.55 67.07 -8.86
C LEU A 145 -5.09 67.81 -7.64
#